data_AF-A0A382KRJ7-F1
#
_entry.id   AF-A0A382KRJ7-F1
#
_cell.length_a   1.000
_cell.length_b   1.000
_cell.length_c   1.000
_cell.angle_alpha   90.00
_cell.angle_beta   90.00
_cell.angle_gamma   90.00
#
_symmetry.space_group_name_H-M   'P 1'
#
loop_
_entity.id
_entity.type
_entity.pdbx_description
1 polymer ?
#
loop_
_entity_poly.entity_id
_entity_poly.type
_entity_poly.pdbx_seq_one_letter_code
_entity_poly.pdbx_strand_id
1 'polypeptide(L)' 'MNEDEKYLFDLNGYLVLREILTTEEVKQLNDGINQHIGQLNEMDRSLSGGSQALVGTSHRKDMGG' A
#
# COMPACT_ATOMS: atom_id res chain seq x y z
N MET A 1 6.19 18.14 -11.51
CA MET A 1 7.53 17.58 -11.32
C MET A 1 8.54 18.47 -12.06
N ASN A 2 9.34 19.22 -11.33
CA ASN A 2 10.43 20.04 -11.87
C ASN A 2 11.76 19.26 -11.89
N GLU A 3 12.82 19.88 -12.43
CA GLU A 3 14.14 19.22 -12.55
C GLU A 3 14.79 18.92 -11.19
N ASP A 4 14.57 19.77 -10.18
CA ASP A 4 15.09 19.54 -8.83
C ASP A 4 14.42 18.32 -8.17
N GLU A 5 13.11 18.17 -8.34
CA GLU A 5 12.34 17.02 -7.84
C GLU A 5 12.78 15.71 -8.50
N LYS A 6 13.11 15.74 -9.81
CA LYS A 6 13.69 14.59 -10.51
C LYS A 6 15.07 14.23 -9.97
N TYR A 7 15.94 15.23 -9.84
CA TYR A 7 17.27 15.05 -9.28
C TYR A 7 17.23 14.48 -7.85
N LEU A 8 16.31 14.99 -7.01
CA LEU A 8 16.12 14.48 -5.65
C LEU A 8 15.56 13.06 -5.63
N PHE A 9 14.70 12.69 -6.58
CA PHE A 9 14.25 11.30 -6.73
C PHE A 9 15.42 10.38 -7.11
N ASP A 10 16.24 10.78 -8.08
CA ASP A 10 17.42 10.01 -8.49
C ASP A 10 18.43 9.83 -7.35
N LEU A 11 18.60 10.86 -6.51
CA LEU A 11 19.53 10.82 -5.37
C LEU A 11 18.98 10.01 -4.18
N ASN A 12 17.71 10.17 -3.83
CA ASN A 12 17.13 9.58 -2.62
C ASN A 12 16.45 8.22 -2.86
N GLY A 13 16.09 7.90 -4.11
CA GLY A 13 15.29 6.74 -4.48
C GLY A 13 13.79 6.85 -4.14
N TYR A 14 13.34 8.01 -3.63
CA TYR A 14 11.94 8.29 -3.36
C TYR A 14 11.66 9.80 -3.42
N LEU A 15 10.38 10.15 -3.55
CA LEU A 15 9.89 11.53 -3.51
C LEU A 15 8.55 11.58 -2.77
N VAL A 16 8.33 12.65 -2.00
CA VAL A 16 7.05 12.91 -1.34
C VAL A 16 6.24 13.87 -2.18
N LEU A 17 5.19 13.37 -2.82
CA LEU A 17 4.23 14.18 -3.55
C LEU A 17 3.07 14.55 -2.61
N ARG A 18 2.99 15.83 -2.25
CA ARG A 18 1.95 16.34 -1.35
C ARG A 18 0.68 16.66 -2.15
N GLU A 19 -0.47 16.40 -1.54
CA GLU A 19 -1.78 16.82 -2.06
C GLU A 19 -2.05 16.36 -3.50
N ILE A 20 -1.50 15.21 -3.89
CA ILE A 20 -1.68 14.66 -5.24
C ILE A 20 -3.13 14.22 -5.51
N LEU A 21 -3.90 13.98 -4.44
CA LEU A 21 -5.32 13.72 -4.49
C LEU A 21 -6.05 14.84 -3.75
N THR A 22 -7.16 15.28 -4.32
CA THR A 22 -8.14 16.12 -3.63
C THR A 22 -8.84 15.31 -2.53
N THR A 23 -9.42 16.01 -1.55
CA THR A 23 -10.21 15.38 -0.49
C THR A 23 -11.35 14.51 -1.03
N GLU A 24 -11.99 14.93 -2.12
CA GLU A 24 -13.09 14.20 -2.74
C GLU A 24 -12.60 12.92 -3.42
N GLU A 25 -11.47 12.96 -4.13
CA GLU A 25 -10.86 11.75 -4.72
C GLU A 25 -10.43 10.76 -3.64
N VAL A 26 -9.82 11.23 -2.55
CA VAL A 26 -9.48 10.39 -1.39
C VAL A 26 -10.73 9.71 -0.83
N LYS A 27 -11.83 10.45 -0.71
CA LYS A 27 -13.12 9.91 -0.24
C LYS A 27 -13.64 8.83 -1.18
N GLN A 28 -13.69 9.09 -2.49
CA GLN A 28 -14.20 8.14 -3.48
C GLN A 28 -13.38 6.84 -3.52
N LEU A 29 -12.06 6.94 -3.42
CA LEU A 29 -11.17 5.77 -3.35
C LEU A 29 -11.42 4.94 -2.08
N ASN A 30 -11.55 5.61 -0.94
CA ASN A 30 -11.86 4.94 0.33
C ASN A 30 -13.25 4.27 0.29
N ASP A 31 -14.25 4.93 -0.30
CA ASP A 31 -15.60 4.35 -0.47
C ASP A 31 -15.55 3.09 -1.33
N GLY A 32 -14.75 3.08 -2.42
CA GLY A 32 -14.52 1.89 -3.23
C GLY A 32 -13.86 0.75 -2.44
N ILE A 33 -12.83 1.03 -1.64
CA ILE A 33 -12.21 0.01 -0.77
C ILE A 33 -13.23 -0.55 0.22
N ASN A 34 -14.01 0.31 0.88
CA ASN A 34 -14.99 -0.09 1.88
C ASN A 34 -16.09 -1.00 1.31
N GLN A 35 -16.52 -0.78 0.06
CA GLN A 35 -17.50 -1.63 -0.61
C GLN A 35 -17.00 -3.07 -0.83
N HIS A 36 -15.68 -3.25 -0.98
CA HIS A 36 -15.07 -4.53 -1.33
C HIS A 36 -14.24 -5.16 -0.21
N ILE A 37 -14.08 -4.49 0.94
CA ILE A 37 -13.22 -4.96 2.04
C ILE A 37 -13.65 -6.33 2.60
N GLY A 38 -14.95 -6.66 2.53
CA GLY A 38 -15.48 -7.96 2.93
C GLY A 38 -15.07 -9.12 2.01
N GLN A 39 -14.48 -8.83 0.84
CA GLN A 39 -13.95 -9.83 -0.10
C GLN A 39 -12.48 -10.16 0.19
N LEU A 40 -11.83 -9.41 1.08
CA LEU A 40 -10.45 -9.64 1.49
C LEU A 40 -10.36 -10.82 2.46
N ASN A 41 -9.67 -11.88 2.05
CA ASN A 41 -9.39 -13.04 2.88
C ASN A 41 -7.93 -13.04 3.32
N GLU A 42 -7.64 -13.56 4.51
CA GLU A 42 -6.25 -13.79 4.90
C GLU A 42 -5.61 -14.81 3.96
N MET A 43 -4.38 -14.52 3.54
CA MET A 43 -3.58 -15.45 2.76
C MET A 43 -3.33 -16.72 3.58
N ASP A 44 -3.63 -17.88 3.00
CA ASP A 44 -3.42 -19.18 3.64
C ASP A 44 -1.93 -19.49 3.90
N ARG A 45 -1.02 -18.78 3.21
CA ARG A 45 0.43 -18.91 3.39
C ARG A 45 1.00 -17.83 4.29
N SER A 46 1.90 -18.23 5.19
CA SER A 46 2.78 -17.30 5.88
C SER A 46 3.80 -16.69 4.92
N LEU A 47 4.03 -15.38 5.06
CA LEU A 47 5.10 -14.66 4.36
C LEU A 47 6.43 -14.67 5.13
N SER A 48 6.48 -15.28 6.31
CA SER A 48 7.70 -15.36 7.13
C SER A 48 8.73 -16.36 6.60
N GLY A 49 8.41 -17.11 5.53
CA GLY A 49 9.32 -18.09 4.94
C GLY A 49 9.75 -19.21 5.91
N GLY A 50 8.93 -19.49 6.93
CA GLY A 50 9.26 -20.46 7.99
C GLY A 50 10.13 -19.91 9.12
N SER A 51 10.57 -18.64 9.05
CA SER A 51 11.33 -18.01 10.12
C SER A 51 10.42 -17.65 11.29
N GLN A 52 10.67 -18.27 12.46
CA GLN A 52 9.93 -17.98 13.69
C GLN A 52 10.11 -16.53 14.16
N ALA A 53 11.29 -15.93 13.92
CA ALA A 53 11.57 -14.55 14.29
C ALA A 53 10.81 -13.51 13.44
N LEU A 54 10.30 -13.91 12.27
CA LEU A 54 9.56 -13.04 11.34
C LEU A 54 8.06 -13.35 11.31
N VAL A 55 7.56 -14.25 12.17
CA VAL A 55 6.13 -14.51 12.30
C VAL A 55 5.48 -13.29 12.97
N GLY A 56 4.66 -12.57 12.20
CA GLY A 56 3.82 -11.50 12.71
C GLY A 56 2.48 -12.02 13.24
N THR A 57 1.77 -11.17 13.99
CA THR A 57 0.41 -11.45 14.48
C THR A 57 -0.68 -11.08 13.47
N SER A 58 -0.31 -10.49 12.34
CA SER A 58 -1.22 -10.10 11.25
C SER A 58 -0.75 -10.73 9.95
N HIS A 59 -1.70 -11.27 9.19
CA HIS A 59 -1.44 -11.80 7.85
C HIS A 59 -1.82 -10.78 6.77
N ARG A 60 -1.18 -10.89 5.61
CA ARG A 60 -1.63 -10.14 4.43
C ARG A 60 -2.99 -10.68 4.01
N LYS A 61 -3.89 -9.78 3.65
CA LYS A 61 -5.17 -10.13 3.04
C LYS A 61 -5.12 -9.87 1.54
N ASP A 62 -5.78 -10.71 0.77
CA ASP A 62 -5.92 -10.57 -0.68
C ASP A 62 -7.34 -10.90 -1.15
N MET A 63 -7.56 -10.74 -2.46
CA MET A 63 -8.80 -11.14 -3.14
C MET A 63 -8.57 -12.36 -4.05
N GLY A 64 -7.62 -13.25 -3.69
CA GLY A 64 -7.31 -14.46 -4.45
C GLY A 64 -6.48 -14.26 -5.73
N GLY A 65 -5.58 -13.27 -5.73
CA GLY A 65 -4.64 -12.99 -6.83
C GLY A 65 -3.33 -13.76 -6.75
#